data_AF-A0A3D1QEC9-F1
#
_entry.id   AF-A0A3D1QEC9-F1
#
_cell.length_a   1.000
_cell.length_b   1.000
_cell.length_c   1.000
_cell.angle_alpha   90.00
_cell.angle_beta   90.00
_cell.angle_gamma   90.00
#
_symmetry.space_group_name_H-M   'P 1'
#
loop_
_entity.id
_entity.type
_entity.pdbx_description
1 polymer ?
#
loop_
_entity_poly.entity_id
_entity_poly.type
_entity_poly.pdbx_seq_one_letter_code
_entity_poly.pdbx_strand_id
1 'polypeptide(L)' 'AVAILPLSRSLAVSGLVWLVAGGLFYSVGALIYATRFPRLNLKGFGFHEIFHLFVLAGSSSHFWLFFSSI' A
#
# COMPACT_ATOMS: atom_id res chain seq x y z
N ALA A 1 12.43 -17.16 -1.02
CA ALA A 1 11.40 -17.70 -0.10
C ALA A 1 11.85 -17.82 1.37
N VAL A 2 13.14 -17.62 1.71
CA VAL A 2 13.67 -17.79 3.08
C VAL A 2 13.04 -16.82 4.10
N ALA A 3 12.59 -15.63 3.69
CA ALA A 3 11.97 -14.65 4.58
C ALA A 3 10.49 -14.91 4.90
N ILE A 4 9.79 -15.79 4.16
CA ILE A 4 8.33 -15.98 4.30
C ILE A 4 7.98 -16.79 5.55
N LEU A 5 8.74 -17.85 5.82
CA LEU A 5 8.57 -18.74 6.97
C LEU A 5 8.75 -18.07 8.35
N PRO A 6 9.77 -17.23 8.58
CA PRO A 6 9.87 -16.49 9.84
C PRO A 6 8.79 -15.40 9.93
N LEU A 7 8.41 -14.75 8.82
CA LEU A 7 7.35 -13.74 8.83
C LEU A 7 5.99 -14.32 9.26
N SER A 8 5.62 -15.49 8.73
CA SER A 8 4.32 -16.11 9.03
C SER A 8 4.21 -16.65 10.45
N ARG A 9 5.34 -16.91 11.12
CA ARG A 9 5.37 -17.30 12.53
C ARG A 9 5.41 -16.10 13.49
N SER A 10 5.88 -14.95 13.03
CA SER A 10 6.00 -13.73 13.83
C SER A 10 4.83 -12.75 13.65
N LEU A 11 4.00 -12.93 12.61
CA LEU A 11 2.84 -12.06 12.33
C LEU A 11 1.55 -12.85 12.49
N ALA A 12 0.57 -12.24 13.18
CA ALA A 12 -0.80 -12.72 13.17
C ALA A 12 -1.35 -12.74 11.72
N VAL A 13 -2.32 -13.63 11.44
CA VAL A 13 -2.95 -13.75 10.11
C VAL A 13 -3.50 -12.41 9.62
N SER A 14 -4.01 -11.59 10.54
CA SER A 14 -4.45 -10.21 10.26
C SER A 14 -3.31 -9.31 9.81
N GLY A 15 -2.12 -9.39 10.42
CA GLY A 15 -0.93 -8.66 10.00
C GLY A 15 -0.47 -9.02 8.58
N LEU A 16 -0.56 -10.30 8.21
CA LEU A 16 -0.29 -10.75 6.83
C LEU A 16 -1.28 -10.17 5.81
N VAL A 17 -2.57 -10.08 6.14
CA VAL A 17 -3.58 -9.46 5.26
C VAL A 17 -3.27 -7.98 5.03
N TRP A 18 -2.90 -7.25 6.07
CA TRP A 18 -2.50 -5.85 5.96
C TRP A 18 -1.19 -5.65 5.20
N LEU A 19 -0.25 -6.60 5.29
CA LEU A 19 0.99 -6.59 4.51
C LEU A 19 0.70 -6.69 3.01
N VAL A 20 -0.17 -7.63 2.63
CA VAL A 20 -0.58 -7.81 1.24
C VAL A 20 -1.37 -6.59 0.75
N ALA A 21 -2.30 -6.07 1.55
CA ALA A 21 -3.05 -4.87 1.23
C ALA A 21 -2.14 -3.66 0.98
N GLY A 22 -1.12 -3.45 1.83
CA GLY A 22 -0.14 -2.38 1.63
C GLY A 22 0.68 -2.55 0.37
N GLY A 23 1.12 -3.77 0.06
CA GLY A 23 1.81 -4.07 -1.19
C GLY A 23 0.94 -3.80 -2.43
N LEU A 24 -0.36 -4.08 -2.36
CA LEU A 24 -1.31 -3.75 -3.42
C LEU A 24 -1.48 -2.24 -3.59
N PHE A 25 -1.65 -1.48 -2.51
CA PHE A 25 -1.76 -0.02 -2.59
C PHE A 25 -0.51 0.63 -3.21
N TYR A 26 0.68 0.19 -2.83
CA TYR A 26 1.92 0.67 -3.45
C TYR A 26 2.02 0.30 -4.93
N SER A 27 1.64 -0.91 -5.30
CA SER A 27 1.68 -1.37 -6.70
C SER A 27 0.70 -0.61 -7.57
N VAL A 28 -0.52 -0.38 -7.08
CA VAL A 28 -1.54 0.43 -7.79
C VAL A 28 -1.09 1.89 -7.88
N GLY A 29 -0.53 2.47 -6.81
CA GLY A 29 0.05 3.80 -6.85
C GLY A 29 1.16 3.93 -7.89
N ALA A 30 2.09 2.96 -7.94
CA ALA A 30 3.16 2.91 -8.94
C ALA A 30 2.60 2.79 -10.37
N LEU A 31 1.54 2.00 -10.57
CA LEU A 31 0.87 1.85 -11.86
C LEU A 31 0.20 3.16 -12.31
N ILE A 32 -0.47 3.87 -11.40
CA ILE A 32 -1.07 5.19 -11.65
C ILE A 32 -0.01 6.22 -12.02
N TYR A 33 1.13 6.20 -11.32
CA TYR A 33 2.26 7.08 -11.62
C TYR A 33 2.87 6.76 -13.00
N ALA A 34 3.08 5.49 -13.31
CA ALA A 34 3.67 5.04 -14.57
C ALA A 34 2.75 5.30 -15.79
N THR A 35 1.45 5.02 -15.64
CA THR A 35 0.46 5.21 -16.71
C THR A 35 0.00 6.66 -16.84
N ARG A 36 0.36 7.53 -15.88
CA ARG A 36 -0.12 8.92 -15.79
C ARG A 36 -1.67 8.99 -15.91
N PHE A 37 -2.34 7.92 -15.49
CA PHE A 37 -3.78 7.70 -15.60
C PHE A 37 -4.32 7.57 -14.17
N PRO A 38 -5.36 8.33 -13.77
CA PRO A 38 -6.27 9.11 -14.59
C PRO A 38 -5.74 10.51 -14.91
N ARG A 39 -5.96 10.99 -16.15
CA ARG A 39 -5.82 12.41 -16.48
C ARG A 39 -7.01 13.19 -15.91
N LEU A 40 -7.14 13.21 -14.59
CA LEU A 40 -8.07 14.08 -13.88
C LEU A 40 -7.57 15.51 -14.11
N ASN A 41 -8.25 16.22 -14.99
CA ASN A 41 -7.94 17.61 -15.32
C ASN A 41 -8.75 18.53 -14.40
N LEU A 42 -8.61 18.35 -13.08
CA LEU A 42 -9.10 19.28 -12.08
C LEU A 42 -7.99 20.30 -11.85
N LYS A 43 -8.28 21.60 -11.91
CA LYS A 43 -7.30 22.68 -11.66
C LYS A 43 -6.68 22.48 -10.26
N GLY A 44 -5.50 21.88 -10.20
CA GLY A 44 -4.76 21.56 -8.96
C GLY A 44 -4.71 20.06 -8.62
N PHE A 45 -5.72 19.26 -9.02
CA PHE A 45 -5.85 17.86 -8.63
C PHE A 45 -5.51 16.90 -9.77
N GLY A 46 -4.33 16.28 -9.72
CA GLY A 46 -3.78 15.45 -10.80
C GLY A 46 -3.31 14.06 -10.37
N PHE A 47 -2.64 13.37 -11.29
CA PHE A 47 -2.08 12.02 -11.09
C PHE A 47 -1.11 11.93 -9.89
N HIS A 48 -0.41 13.02 -9.59
CA HIS A 48 0.57 13.08 -8.52
C HIS A 48 -0.07 12.99 -7.13
N GLU A 49 -1.19 13.67 -6.92
CA GLU A 49 -1.89 13.64 -5.63
C GLU A 49 -2.61 12.31 -5.41
N ILE A 50 -3.11 11.68 -6.47
CA ILE A 50 -3.67 10.32 -6.41
C ILE A 50 -2.57 9.34 -6.04
N PHE A 51 -1.38 9.45 -6.62
CA PHE A 51 -0.22 8.68 -6.18
C PHE A 51 0.05 8.89 -4.68
N HIS A 52 0.04 10.13 -4.19
CA HIS A 52 0.21 10.42 -2.76
C HIS A 52 -0.89 9.79 -1.89
N LEU A 53 -2.14 9.78 -2.33
CA LEU A 53 -3.24 9.11 -1.62
C LEU A 53 -3.03 7.59 -1.54
N PHE A 54 -2.56 6.96 -2.62
CA PHE A 54 -2.22 5.53 -2.62
C PHE A 54 -1.02 5.22 -1.71
N VAL A 55 -0.01 6.08 -1.69
CA VAL A 55 1.15 5.97 -0.78
C VAL A 55 0.72 6.15 0.68
N LEU A 56 -0.19 7.09 0.96
CA LEU A 56 -0.77 7.27 2.29
C LEU A 56 -1.57 6.04 2.73
N ALA A 57 -2.45 5.52 1.87
CA ALA A 57 -3.20 4.28 2.14
C ALA A 57 -2.27 3.08 2.39
N GLY A 58 -1.22 2.93 1.58
CA GLY A 58 -0.16 1.94 1.77
C GLY A 58 0.56 2.11 3.11
N SER A 59 0.87 3.34 3.52
CA SER A 59 1.50 3.61 4.81
C SER A 59 0.57 3.33 5.99
N SER A 60 -0.72 3.69 5.88
CA SER A 60 -1.75 3.38 6.88
C SER A 60 -1.96 1.88 7.07
N SER A 61 -1.91 1.10 5.99
CA SER A 61 -1.99 -0.36 6.07
C SER A 61 -0.79 -0.98 6.80
N HIS A 62 0.43 -0.45 6.62
CA HIS A 62 1.61 -0.87 7.36
C HIS A 62 1.56 -0.45 8.83
N PHE A 63 0.98 0.71 9.13
CA PHE A 63 0.71 1.12 10.50
C PHE A 63 -0.27 0.17 11.17
N TRP A 64 -1.37 -0.19 10.50
CA TRP A 64 -2.34 -1.13 11.04
C TRP A 64 -1.79 -2.55 11.18
N LEU A 65 -0.88 -2.97 10.28
CA LEU A 65 -0.13 -4.22 10.43
C LEU A 65 0.58 -4.27 11.78
N PHE A 66 1.28 -3.19 12.16
CA PHE A 66 1.97 -3.14 13.45
C PHE A 66 0.99 -3.24 14.62
N PHE A 67 -0.12 -2.49 14.58
CA PHE A 67 -1.15 -2.54 15.62
C PHE A 67 -1.85 -3.89 15.72
N SER A 68 -2.05 -4.58 14.60
CA SER A 68 -2.71 -5.89 14.59
C SER A 68 -1.78 -7.06 14.91
N SER A 69 -0.46 -6.81 14.98
CA SER A 69 0.56 -7.81 15.32
C SER A 69 0.98 -7.76 16.80
N ILE A 70 0.46 -6.79 17.56
CA ILE A 70 0.47 -6.73 19.03
C ILE A 70 -0.67 -7.58 19.56
#